data_AF-A0A3L7P378-F1
#
_entry.id   AF-A0A3L7P378-F1
#
_cell.length_a   1.000
_cell.length_b   1.000
_cell.length_c   1.000
_cell.angle_alpha   90.00
_cell.angle_beta   90.00
_cell.angle_gamma   90.00
#
_symmetry.space_group_name_H-M   'P 1'
#
loop_
_entity.id
_entity.type
_entity.pdbx_description
1 polymer ?
#
loop_
_entity_poly.entity_id
_entity_poly.type
_entity_poly.pdbx_seq_one_letter_code
_entity_poly.pdbx_strand_id
1 'polypeptide(L)'
;MLTSRMPLALLAGWLFATANAFAAQPPAFEWKDGDKVVLIGGTVIEREQNYGHWELALTRHIPAKNVTFRNLGWSGDTVWAESRGIFDAPEQGYAKLIELVKEQKPTVLIFGYGQVEASNGPDRIPAFLQQYKKIINDCKAGSAPGARVILLGPMDILPMPAPLPKPDSYNTRIAAYRDAIGQFALAINATFVPMAMPKAENTKELLDLTDNGQHLTSEGYARTAPQLVLALAPQSPKKLKSGDEASLQQTILKKNELFFHRHRPQNVTYLFLFRKHEQGNNAVDIPKFDPLVTDLEKQIGSLLD
;
A
#
# COMPACT_ATOMS: atom_id res chain seq x y z
N MET A 1 78.01 -23.77 -39.49
CA MET A 1 77.70 -22.37 -39.15
C MET A 1 76.43 -21.97 -39.88
N LEU A 2 75.50 -21.38 -39.12
CA LEU A 2 74.30 -20.60 -39.48
C LEU A 2 73.57 -20.91 -40.81
N THR A 3 72.25 -21.14 -40.73
CA THR A 3 71.27 -20.09 -41.10
C THR A 3 69.81 -20.48 -40.78
N SER A 4 69.16 -19.53 -40.09
CA SER A 4 67.77 -19.04 -40.25
C SER A 4 66.58 -20.01 -40.24
N ARG A 5 65.73 -19.89 -39.21
CA ARG A 5 64.29 -20.18 -39.29
C ARG A 5 63.49 -19.01 -38.71
N MET A 6 62.63 -18.39 -39.53
CA MET A 6 61.59 -17.43 -39.11
C MET A 6 60.42 -18.17 -38.42
N PRO A 7 59.73 -17.56 -37.43
CA PRO A 7 58.52 -18.12 -36.85
C PRO A 7 57.27 -17.62 -37.58
N LEU A 8 56.32 -18.52 -37.84
CA LEU A 8 54.99 -18.21 -38.35
C LEU A 8 54.06 -17.98 -37.14
N ALA A 9 53.49 -16.77 -37.04
CA ALA A 9 52.55 -16.39 -36.00
C ALA A 9 51.16 -16.99 -36.28
N LEU A 10 50.61 -17.72 -35.30
CA LEU A 10 49.22 -18.18 -35.28
C LEU A 10 48.37 -17.19 -34.47
N LEU A 11 47.49 -16.44 -35.13
CA LEU A 11 46.44 -15.66 -34.48
C LEU A 11 45.33 -16.60 -34.00
N ALA A 12 45.15 -16.73 -32.68
CA ALA A 12 43.97 -17.33 -32.08
C ALA A 12 42.93 -16.23 -31.81
N GLY A 13 41.84 -16.21 -32.58
CA GLY A 13 40.70 -15.33 -32.32
C GLY A 13 39.88 -15.83 -31.14
N TRP A 14 39.75 -15.02 -30.09
CA TRP A 14 38.82 -15.24 -28.99
C TRP A 14 37.43 -14.71 -29.39
N LEU A 15 36.46 -15.61 -29.58
CA LEU A 15 35.05 -15.25 -29.60
C LEU A 15 34.59 -14.96 -28.16
N PHE A 16 34.35 -13.70 -27.85
CA PHE A 16 33.58 -13.32 -26.66
C PHE A 16 32.09 -13.54 -26.95
N ALA A 17 31.53 -14.63 -26.42
CA ALA A 17 30.09 -14.80 -26.33
C ALA A 17 29.56 -13.88 -25.21
N THR A 18 28.96 -12.75 -25.57
CA THR A 18 28.22 -11.91 -24.62
C THR A 18 26.93 -12.62 -24.25
N ALA A 19 26.92 -13.29 -23.10
CA ALA A 19 25.69 -13.75 -22.49
C ALA A 19 24.88 -12.53 -22.05
N ASN A 20 23.86 -12.16 -22.84
CA ASN A 20 22.81 -11.27 -22.36
C ASN A 20 22.09 -11.97 -21.20
N ALA A 21 22.48 -11.62 -19.98
CA ALA A 21 21.69 -11.91 -18.80
C ALA A 21 20.38 -11.11 -18.93
N PHE A 22 19.34 -11.74 -19.50
CA PHE A 22 17.99 -11.30 -19.24
C PHE A 22 17.79 -11.39 -17.73
N ALA A 23 17.79 -10.25 -17.05
CA ALA A 23 17.36 -10.18 -15.67
C ALA A 23 15.97 -10.81 -15.61
N ALA A 24 15.86 -11.97 -14.97
CA ALA A 24 14.58 -12.61 -14.73
C ALA A 24 13.69 -11.59 -14.02
N GLN A 25 12.52 -11.28 -14.58
CA GLN A 25 11.57 -10.44 -13.87
C GLN A 25 11.28 -11.12 -12.52
N PRO A 26 11.28 -10.37 -11.41
CA PRO A 26 10.90 -10.94 -10.13
C PRO A 26 9.54 -11.63 -10.29
N PRO A 27 9.36 -12.82 -9.70
CA PRO A 27 8.13 -13.56 -9.85
C PRO A 27 6.95 -12.68 -9.44
N ALA A 28 5.89 -12.68 -10.25
CA ALA A 28 4.66 -11.96 -9.96
C ALA A 28 4.13 -12.35 -8.57
N PHE A 29 3.52 -11.40 -7.85
CA PHE A 29 2.95 -11.68 -6.55
C PHE A 29 1.89 -12.80 -6.65
N GLU A 30 2.07 -13.86 -5.88
CA GLU A 30 1.15 -14.99 -5.89
C GLU A 30 -0.02 -14.71 -4.95
N TRP A 31 -1.24 -14.66 -5.50
CA TRP A 31 -2.48 -14.59 -4.73
C TRP A 31 -3.02 -15.99 -4.40
N LYS A 32 -3.61 -16.13 -3.22
CA LYS A 32 -4.22 -17.37 -2.75
C LYS A 32 -5.71 -17.17 -2.49
N ASP A 33 -6.49 -18.23 -2.73
CA ASP A 33 -7.91 -18.21 -2.42
C ASP A 33 -8.13 -17.94 -0.93
N GLY A 34 -9.06 -17.04 -0.61
CA GLY A 34 -9.34 -16.61 0.76
C GLY A 34 -8.34 -15.60 1.32
N ASP A 35 -7.46 -15.02 0.48
CA ASP A 35 -6.52 -14.02 0.96
C ASP A 35 -7.22 -12.85 1.65
N LYS A 36 -6.74 -12.53 2.85
CA LYS A 36 -7.21 -11.36 3.60
C LYS A 36 -6.11 -10.32 3.61
N VAL A 37 -6.38 -9.22 2.92
CA VAL A 37 -5.48 -8.10 2.72
C VAL A 37 -5.78 -7.02 3.75
N VAL A 38 -4.75 -6.57 4.44
CA VAL A 38 -4.82 -5.41 5.33
C VAL A 38 -3.89 -4.32 4.81
N LEU A 39 -4.45 -3.14 4.51
CA LEU A 39 -3.71 -1.95 4.10
C LEU A 39 -3.41 -1.09 5.33
N ILE A 40 -2.15 -0.71 5.51
CA ILE A 40 -1.65 0.07 6.65
C ILE A 40 -0.80 1.21 6.12
N GLY A 41 -1.01 2.42 6.61
CA GLY A 41 -0.20 3.57 6.19
C GLY A 41 -0.83 4.90 6.52
N GLY A 42 -0.23 5.94 5.94
CA GLY A 42 -0.66 7.33 6.09
C GLY A 42 -1.94 7.68 5.34
N THR A 43 -2.10 8.98 5.05
CA THR A 43 -3.31 9.56 4.45
C THR A 43 -3.70 8.92 3.11
N VAL A 44 -2.74 8.50 2.27
CA VAL A 44 -3.07 7.86 0.98
C VAL A 44 -3.70 6.48 1.17
N ILE A 45 -3.30 5.76 2.21
CA ILE A 45 -3.94 4.49 2.54
C ILE A 45 -5.32 4.78 3.13
N GLU A 46 -5.44 5.69 4.10
CA GLU A 46 -6.74 5.98 4.72
C GLU A 46 -7.77 6.42 3.68
N ARG A 47 -7.43 7.39 2.83
CA ARG A 47 -8.40 7.99 1.90
C ARG A 47 -8.84 7.05 0.78
N GLU A 48 -8.10 5.97 0.50
CA GLU A 48 -8.57 4.93 -0.42
C GLU A 48 -9.93 4.36 0.02
N GLN A 49 -10.25 4.33 1.32
CA GLN A 49 -11.56 3.87 1.79
C GLN A 49 -12.73 4.76 1.32
N ASN A 50 -12.47 6.04 0.99
CA ASN A 50 -13.47 6.98 0.51
C ASN A 50 -13.76 6.84 -1.00
N TYR A 51 -12.88 6.19 -1.75
CA TYR A 51 -12.97 6.11 -3.22
C TYR A 51 -12.99 4.66 -3.74
N GLY A 52 -12.22 3.75 -3.13
CA GLY A 52 -12.28 2.31 -3.39
C GLY A 52 -11.71 1.86 -4.73
N HIS A 53 -10.95 2.70 -5.44
CA HIS A 53 -10.45 2.40 -6.79
C HIS A 53 -9.36 1.34 -6.81
N TRP A 54 -8.48 1.32 -5.80
CA TRP A 54 -7.44 0.29 -5.68
C TRP A 54 -8.06 -1.07 -5.33
N GLU A 55 -8.97 -1.10 -4.36
CA GLU A 55 -9.70 -2.33 -4.01
C GLU A 55 -10.52 -2.83 -5.19
N LEU A 56 -11.23 -1.95 -5.90
CA LEU A 56 -11.98 -2.28 -7.11
C LEU A 56 -11.07 -2.90 -8.17
N ALA A 57 -9.99 -2.21 -8.54
CA ALA A 57 -9.08 -2.68 -9.57
C ALA A 57 -8.46 -4.05 -9.21
N LEU A 58 -7.99 -4.21 -7.97
CA LEU A 58 -7.44 -5.49 -7.52
C LEU A 58 -8.52 -6.59 -7.48
N THR A 59 -9.70 -6.31 -6.95
CA THR A 59 -10.83 -7.26 -6.92
C THR A 59 -11.20 -7.78 -8.31
N ARG A 60 -11.12 -6.90 -9.32
CA ARG A 60 -11.39 -7.24 -10.72
C ARG A 60 -10.29 -8.09 -11.34
N HIS A 61 -9.01 -7.90 -10.97
CA HIS A 61 -7.87 -8.50 -11.69
C HIS A 61 -7.18 -9.64 -10.92
N ILE A 62 -7.38 -9.76 -9.61
CA ILE A 62 -6.82 -10.88 -8.82
C ILE A 62 -7.51 -12.18 -9.24
N PRO A 63 -6.78 -13.21 -9.71
CA PRO A 63 -7.38 -14.45 -10.17
C PRO A 63 -7.94 -15.30 -9.02
N ALA A 64 -7.35 -15.19 -7.83
CA ALA A 64 -7.80 -15.89 -6.63
C ALA A 64 -9.24 -15.52 -6.25
N LYS A 65 -9.93 -16.46 -5.61
CA LYS A 65 -11.31 -16.34 -5.15
C LYS A 65 -11.36 -15.87 -3.71
N ASN A 66 -12.44 -15.19 -3.35
CA ASN A 66 -12.73 -14.78 -1.96
C ASN A 66 -11.61 -13.94 -1.31
N VAL A 67 -10.91 -13.12 -2.10
CA VAL A 67 -9.94 -12.16 -1.56
C VAL A 67 -10.70 -10.99 -0.94
N THR A 68 -10.32 -10.61 0.28
CA THR A 68 -11.00 -9.59 1.10
C THR A 68 -10.03 -8.50 1.53
N PHE A 69 -10.53 -7.28 1.71
CA PHE A 69 -9.69 -6.10 2.01
C PHE A 69 -10.16 -5.36 3.26
N ARG A 70 -9.18 -4.94 4.07
CA ARG A 70 -9.36 -4.17 5.30
C ARG A 70 -8.43 -2.97 5.27
N ASN A 71 -9.00 -1.77 5.29
CA ASN A 71 -8.22 -0.54 5.33
C ASN A 71 -8.03 -0.10 6.78
N LEU A 72 -6.79 -0.15 7.27
CA LEU A 72 -6.39 0.35 8.60
C LEU A 72 -5.54 1.62 8.49
N GLY A 73 -5.66 2.36 7.39
CA GLY A 73 -4.97 3.63 7.17
C GLY A 73 -5.32 4.69 8.23
N TRP A 74 -4.40 5.62 8.45
CA TRP A 74 -4.58 6.72 9.39
C TRP A 74 -3.84 7.97 8.90
N SER A 75 -4.52 9.12 8.87
CA SER A 75 -4.00 10.36 8.30
C SER A 75 -2.87 10.90 9.16
N GLY A 76 -1.78 11.30 8.49
CA GLY A 76 -0.56 11.73 9.18
C GLY A 76 0.18 10.61 9.93
N ASP A 77 -0.17 9.35 9.71
CA ASP A 77 0.51 8.21 10.33
C ASP A 77 1.95 8.05 9.83
N THR A 78 2.77 7.48 10.71
CA THR A 78 4.18 7.16 10.46
C THR A 78 4.44 5.71 10.88
N VAL A 79 5.63 5.18 10.60
CA VAL A 79 6.06 3.84 11.08
C VAL A 79 6.09 3.70 12.61
N TRP A 80 5.95 4.80 13.36
CA TRP A 80 5.84 4.79 14.82
C TRP A 80 4.38 4.69 15.32
N ALA A 81 3.39 4.89 14.46
CA ALA A 81 1.96 4.73 14.77
C ALA A 81 1.44 5.63 15.92
N GLU A 82 2.15 6.71 16.23
CA GLU A 82 1.90 7.56 17.41
C GLU A 82 0.56 8.29 17.31
N SER A 83 0.18 8.71 16.10
CA SER A 83 -1.06 9.45 15.83
C SER A 83 -2.33 8.66 16.15
N ARG A 84 -2.22 7.33 16.30
CA ARG A 84 -3.34 6.43 16.59
C ARG A 84 -3.74 6.42 18.07
N GLY A 85 -2.90 6.95 18.95
CA GLY A 85 -3.19 7.10 20.39
C GLY A 85 -4.25 8.17 20.66
N ILE A 86 -4.40 9.15 19.76
CA ILE A 86 -5.29 10.31 19.89
C ILE A 86 -5.04 11.12 21.17
N PHE A 87 -5.58 10.66 22.30
CA PHE A 87 -5.47 11.27 23.63
C PHE A 87 -4.62 10.44 24.60
N ASP A 88 -4.27 9.21 24.23
CA ASP A 88 -3.39 8.35 24.99
C ASP A 88 -1.92 8.56 24.59
N ALA A 89 -1.01 8.00 25.39
CA ALA A 89 0.42 8.03 25.11
C ALA A 89 0.76 7.36 23.77
N PRO A 90 1.83 7.79 23.07
CA PRO A 90 2.21 7.27 21.75
C PRO A 90 2.29 5.74 21.65
N GLU A 91 2.74 5.07 22.71
CA GLU A 91 2.87 3.61 22.77
C GLU A 91 1.52 2.90 22.66
N GLN A 92 0.43 3.54 23.12
CA GLN A 92 -0.93 3.02 22.97
C GLN A 92 -1.41 3.07 21.52
N GLY A 93 -0.98 4.10 20.76
CA GLY A 93 -1.25 4.19 19.32
C GLY A 93 -0.64 3.01 18.55
N TYR A 94 0.62 2.69 18.86
CA TYR A 94 1.29 1.53 18.29
C TYR A 94 0.61 0.21 18.69
N ALA A 95 0.34 0.01 19.99
CA ALA A 95 -0.33 -1.19 20.47
C ALA A 95 -1.70 -1.40 19.82
N LYS A 96 -2.46 -0.32 19.61
CA LYS A 96 -3.76 -0.36 18.93
C LYS A 96 -3.65 -0.85 17.49
N LEU A 97 -2.64 -0.42 16.73
CA LEU A 97 -2.43 -0.95 15.38
C LEU A 97 -2.19 -2.46 15.42
N ILE A 98 -1.32 -2.93 16.31
CA ILE A 98 -0.99 -4.36 16.42
C ILE A 98 -2.22 -5.19 16.78
N GLU A 99 -3.04 -4.75 17.74
CA GLU A 99 -4.29 -5.45 18.09
C GLU A 99 -5.29 -5.45 16.92
N LEU A 100 -5.45 -4.34 16.19
CA LEU A 100 -6.32 -4.30 15.01
C LEU A 100 -5.86 -5.28 13.92
N VAL A 101 -4.56 -5.38 13.66
CA VAL A 101 -4.01 -6.37 12.71
C VAL A 101 -4.30 -7.80 13.20
N LYS A 102 -4.12 -8.05 14.49
CA LYS A 102 -4.37 -9.35 15.12
C LYS A 102 -5.84 -9.77 15.09
N GLU A 103 -6.76 -8.82 15.24
CA GLU A 103 -8.20 -9.07 15.04
C GLU A 103 -8.50 -9.52 13.61
N GLN A 104 -7.87 -8.88 12.62
CA GLN A 104 -8.11 -9.22 11.22
C GLN A 104 -7.46 -10.54 10.81
N LYS A 105 -6.31 -10.91 11.38
CA LYS A 105 -5.52 -12.09 11.00
C LYS A 105 -5.23 -12.14 9.48
N PRO A 106 -4.61 -11.11 8.88
CA PRO A 106 -4.41 -11.06 7.44
C PRO A 106 -3.41 -12.14 6.96
N THR A 107 -3.53 -12.49 5.68
CA THR A 107 -2.54 -13.32 4.95
C THR A 107 -1.66 -12.47 4.03
N VAL A 108 -2.04 -11.21 3.81
CA VAL A 108 -1.31 -10.21 3.03
C VAL A 108 -1.35 -8.86 3.74
N LEU A 109 -0.20 -8.24 3.93
CA LEU A 109 -0.05 -6.90 4.50
C LEU A 109 0.47 -5.95 3.41
N ILE A 110 -0.23 -4.85 3.16
CA ILE A 110 0.21 -3.78 2.28
C ILE A 110 0.57 -2.56 3.13
N PHE A 111 1.79 -2.07 3.03
CA PHE A 111 2.25 -0.90 3.76
C PHE A 111 2.53 0.29 2.84
N GLY A 112 2.02 1.48 3.20
CA GLY A 112 2.27 2.75 2.50
C GLY A 112 2.80 3.82 3.45
N TYR A 113 4.12 3.81 3.67
CA TYR A 113 4.85 4.76 4.52
C TYR A 113 6.03 5.40 3.78
N GLY A 114 6.63 6.44 4.36
CA GLY A 114 7.81 7.14 3.85
C GLY A 114 7.55 8.58 3.44
N GLN A 115 6.30 8.94 3.10
CA GLN A 115 5.99 10.30 2.65
C GLN A 115 6.02 11.33 3.79
N VAL A 116 5.53 10.98 4.98
CA VAL A 116 5.59 11.85 6.16
C VAL A 116 7.03 11.89 6.70
N GLU A 117 7.69 10.73 6.73
CA GLU A 117 9.04 10.58 7.26
C GLU A 117 10.09 11.34 6.45
N ALA A 118 9.89 11.48 5.13
CA ALA A 118 10.74 12.28 4.24
C ALA A 118 10.89 13.75 4.69
N SER A 119 9.91 14.30 5.44
CA SER A 119 10.02 15.66 6.00
C SER A 119 11.22 15.83 6.94
N ASN A 120 11.63 14.76 7.62
CA ASN A 120 12.75 14.75 8.56
C ASN A 120 14.13 14.60 7.87
N GLY A 121 14.18 14.55 6.54
CA GLY A 121 15.42 14.48 5.77
C GLY A 121 16.00 13.05 5.62
N PRO A 122 16.98 12.89 4.70
CA PRO A 122 17.56 11.59 4.36
C PRO A 122 18.38 10.96 5.49
N ASP A 123 18.97 11.76 6.39
CA ASP A 123 19.76 11.25 7.53
C ASP A 123 18.94 10.37 8.49
N ARG A 124 17.60 10.46 8.41
CA ARG A 124 16.68 9.67 9.24
C ARG A 124 16.26 8.34 8.61
N ILE A 125 16.68 8.05 7.37
CA ILE A 125 16.36 6.79 6.67
C ILE A 125 16.77 5.55 7.48
N PRO A 126 17.96 5.47 8.11
CA PRO A 126 18.33 4.28 8.90
C PRO A 126 17.36 3.99 10.06
N ALA A 127 16.99 5.02 10.82
CA ALA A 127 16.05 4.91 11.93
C ALA A 127 14.63 4.57 11.44
N PHE A 128 14.22 5.17 10.33
CA PHE A 128 12.97 4.84 9.65
C PHE A 128 12.90 3.37 9.25
N LEU A 129 13.91 2.84 8.54
CA LEU A 129 13.93 1.43 8.10
C LEU A 129 14.00 0.46 9.28
N GLN A 130 14.72 0.80 10.34
CA GLN A 130 14.73 0.01 11.57
C GLN A 130 13.31 -0.10 12.16
N GLN A 131 12.61 1.02 12.28
CA GLN A 131 11.24 1.04 12.79
C GLN A 131 10.26 0.38 11.83
N TYR A 132 10.44 0.55 10.51
CA TYR A 132 9.61 -0.09 9.49
C TYR A 132 9.75 -1.62 9.55
N LYS A 133 10.97 -2.13 9.74
CA LYS A 133 11.19 -3.56 9.99
C LYS A 133 10.46 -4.05 11.24
N LYS A 134 10.51 -3.26 12.33
CA LYS A 134 9.83 -3.59 13.58
C LYS A 134 8.32 -3.70 13.39
N ILE A 135 7.67 -2.66 12.84
CA ILE A 135 6.22 -2.67 12.63
C ILE A 135 5.77 -3.78 11.67
N ILE A 136 6.54 -4.09 10.62
CA ILE A 136 6.26 -5.23 9.73
C ILE A 136 6.30 -6.54 10.52
N ASN A 137 7.33 -6.78 11.33
CA ASN A 137 7.47 -8.01 12.09
C ASN A 137 6.36 -8.17 13.14
N ASP A 138 6.02 -7.09 13.85
CA ASP A 138 4.99 -7.13 14.88
C ASP A 138 3.60 -7.34 14.27
N CYS A 139 3.29 -6.69 13.14
CA CYS A 139 2.07 -6.95 12.38
C CYS A 139 2.03 -8.40 11.88
N LYS A 140 3.14 -8.94 11.34
CA LYS A 140 3.22 -10.34 10.92
C LYS A 140 3.00 -11.32 12.08
N ALA A 141 3.47 -11.01 13.29
CA ALA A 141 3.27 -11.84 14.46
C ALA A 141 1.78 -11.93 14.88
N GLY A 142 1.00 -10.88 14.65
CA GLY A 142 -0.46 -10.89 14.82
C GLY A 142 -1.23 -11.48 13.62
N SER A 143 -0.55 -11.76 12.52
CA SER A 143 -1.18 -12.19 11.27
C SER A 143 -1.29 -13.71 11.15
N ALA A 144 -1.90 -14.19 10.06
CA ALA A 144 -1.86 -15.61 9.73
C ALA A 144 -0.42 -16.09 9.47
N PRO A 145 -0.05 -17.34 9.80
CA PRO A 145 1.27 -17.88 9.51
C PRO A 145 1.64 -17.71 8.04
N GLY A 146 2.85 -17.19 7.79
CA GLY A 146 3.32 -16.95 6.42
C GLY A 146 2.71 -15.72 5.72
N ALA A 147 2.16 -14.76 6.48
CA ALA A 147 1.68 -13.50 5.90
C ALA A 147 2.73 -12.85 4.99
N ARG A 148 2.33 -12.57 3.75
CA ARG A 148 3.16 -11.92 2.72
C ARG A 148 3.09 -10.40 2.87
N VAL A 149 4.15 -9.71 2.49
CA VAL A 149 4.29 -8.26 2.67
C VAL A 149 4.48 -7.59 1.31
N ILE A 150 3.73 -6.51 1.09
CA ILE A 150 3.85 -5.61 -0.04
C ILE A 150 4.17 -4.21 0.51
N LEU A 151 5.19 -3.56 -0.01
CA LEU A 151 5.55 -2.17 0.31
C LEU A 151 5.24 -1.28 -0.89
N LEU A 152 4.42 -0.26 -0.68
CA LEU A 152 4.17 0.79 -1.66
C LEU A 152 5.23 1.89 -1.50
N GLY A 153 5.86 2.28 -2.59
CA GLY A 153 6.76 3.44 -2.61
C GLY A 153 5.97 4.74 -2.40
N PRO A 154 6.51 5.72 -1.63
CA PRO A 154 5.89 7.03 -1.53
C PRO A 154 5.93 7.74 -2.88
N MET A 155 4.83 8.42 -3.21
CA MET A 155 4.70 9.18 -4.46
C MET A 155 5.22 10.60 -4.28
N ASP A 156 5.77 11.17 -5.35
CA ASP A 156 6.22 12.56 -5.40
C ASP A 156 5.03 13.53 -5.20
N ILE A 157 5.29 14.77 -4.79
CA ILE A 157 4.29 15.83 -4.74
C ILE A 157 4.25 16.53 -6.09
N LEU A 158 3.06 16.67 -6.68
CA LEU A 158 2.86 17.43 -7.91
C LEU A 158 2.96 18.94 -7.65
N PRO A 159 3.61 19.70 -8.54
CA PRO A 159 3.74 21.15 -8.39
C PRO A 159 2.38 21.83 -8.58
N MET A 160 1.86 22.42 -7.50
CA MET A 160 0.59 23.16 -7.54
C MET A 160 0.79 24.64 -7.91
N PRO A 161 -0.25 25.31 -8.43
CA PRO A 161 -0.23 26.76 -8.63
C PRO A 161 0.04 27.53 -7.32
N ALA A 162 0.47 28.79 -7.46
CA ALA A 162 0.64 29.70 -6.33
C ALA A 162 -0.65 29.80 -5.48
N PRO A 163 -0.55 29.94 -4.14
CA PRO A 163 0.65 30.30 -3.37
C PRO A 163 1.47 29.11 -2.84
N LEU A 164 1.21 27.87 -3.27
CA LEU A 164 1.94 26.71 -2.75
C LEU A 164 3.41 26.70 -3.21
N PRO A 165 4.35 26.28 -2.34
CA PRO A 165 5.76 26.20 -2.69
C PRO A 165 6.02 25.10 -3.71
N LYS A 166 7.09 25.26 -4.50
CA LYS A 166 7.54 24.20 -5.42
C LYS A 166 8.05 22.98 -4.62
N PRO A 167 7.71 21.74 -5.02
CA PRO A 167 8.01 20.55 -4.24
C PRO A 167 9.42 19.96 -4.50
N ASP A 168 10.24 20.51 -5.39
CA ASP A 168 11.49 19.88 -5.86
C ASP A 168 12.42 19.40 -4.73
N SER A 169 12.62 20.24 -3.71
CA SER A 169 13.47 19.90 -2.56
C SER A 169 12.87 18.80 -1.69
N TYR A 170 11.54 18.72 -1.61
CA TYR A 170 10.83 17.67 -0.89
C TYR A 170 10.82 16.36 -1.69
N ASN A 171 10.58 16.43 -3.00
CA ASN A 171 10.60 15.27 -3.90
C ASN A 171 11.98 14.61 -3.96
N THR A 172 13.06 15.39 -3.83
CA THR A 172 14.41 14.82 -3.66
C THR A 172 14.51 13.93 -2.42
N ARG A 173 13.85 14.31 -1.31
CA ARG A 173 13.79 13.49 -0.09
C ARG A 173 12.88 12.29 -0.26
N ILE A 174 11.70 12.47 -0.87
CA ILE A 174 10.78 11.35 -1.18
C ILE A 174 11.50 10.30 -2.03
N ALA A 175 12.23 10.71 -3.06
CA ALA A 175 12.99 9.81 -3.92
C ALA A 175 14.01 8.98 -3.12
N ALA A 176 14.78 9.61 -2.22
CA ALA A 176 15.71 8.89 -1.35
C ALA A 176 15.02 7.85 -0.46
N TYR A 177 13.85 8.17 0.11
CA TYR A 177 13.05 7.21 0.87
C TYR A 177 12.48 6.10 -0.01
N ARG A 178 11.97 6.42 -1.21
CA ARG A 178 11.44 5.44 -2.18
C ARG A 178 12.50 4.43 -2.58
N ASP A 179 13.71 4.88 -2.89
CA ASP A 179 14.83 4.02 -3.26
C ASP A 179 15.25 3.11 -2.08
N ALA A 180 15.33 3.69 -0.87
CA ALA A 180 15.65 2.94 0.34
C ALA A 180 14.59 1.87 0.67
N ILE A 181 13.30 2.18 0.50
CA ILE A 181 12.20 1.22 0.68
C ILE A 181 12.28 0.10 -0.36
N GLY A 182 12.61 0.43 -1.62
CA GLY A 182 12.79 -0.57 -2.67
C GLY A 182 13.92 -1.57 -2.34
N GLN A 183 15.08 -1.07 -1.93
CA GLN A 183 16.20 -1.92 -1.48
C GLN A 183 15.84 -2.73 -0.23
N PHE A 184 15.15 -2.11 0.71
CA PHE A 184 14.70 -2.75 1.95
C PHE A 184 13.71 -3.88 1.68
N ALA A 185 12.77 -3.69 0.75
CA ALA A 185 11.81 -4.72 0.35
C ALA A 185 12.52 -5.99 -0.15
N LEU A 186 13.54 -5.83 -1.02
CA LEU A 186 14.38 -6.94 -1.48
C LEU A 186 15.07 -7.64 -0.30
N ALA A 187 15.65 -6.88 0.62
CA ALA A 187 16.38 -7.43 1.77
C ALA A 187 15.49 -8.24 2.74
N ILE A 188 14.19 -7.96 2.79
CA ILE A 188 13.22 -8.68 3.64
C ILE A 188 12.34 -9.66 2.84
N ASN A 189 12.61 -9.86 1.56
CA ASN A 189 11.81 -10.69 0.65
C ASN A 189 10.32 -10.26 0.59
N ALA A 190 10.08 -8.95 0.55
CA ALA A 190 8.77 -8.35 0.33
C ALA A 190 8.63 -7.88 -1.13
N THR A 191 7.39 -7.81 -1.61
CA THR A 191 7.10 -7.22 -2.92
C THR A 191 7.11 -5.71 -2.82
N PHE A 192 7.79 -5.02 -3.74
CA PHE A 192 7.80 -3.56 -3.81
C PHE A 192 6.99 -3.08 -5.02
N VAL A 193 6.09 -2.12 -4.79
CA VAL A 193 5.36 -1.44 -5.86
C VAL A 193 5.81 0.04 -5.90
N PRO A 194 6.57 0.46 -6.92
CA PRO A 194 7.06 1.83 -7.04
C PRO A 194 5.93 2.75 -7.54
N MET A 195 5.04 3.16 -6.64
CA MET A 195 3.93 4.05 -6.98
C MET A 195 4.45 5.41 -7.48
N ALA A 196 3.75 5.95 -8.47
CA ALA A 196 3.98 7.28 -9.02
C ALA A 196 2.67 8.07 -9.08
N MET A 197 2.77 9.40 -8.90
CA MET A 197 1.63 10.29 -9.13
C MET A 197 1.15 10.19 -10.58
N PRO A 198 -0.16 10.32 -10.83
CA PRO A 198 -0.67 10.46 -12.18
C PRO A 198 -0.15 11.77 -12.79
N LYS A 199 0.10 11.74 -14.11
CA LYS A 199 0.52 12.94 -14.84
C LYS A 199 -0.71 13.77 -15.21
N ALA A 200 -0.59 15.08 -15.05
CA ALA A 200 -1.54 16.06 -15.56
C ALA A 200 -0.97 16.75 -16.80
N GLU A 201 -1.78 16.94 -17.83
CA GLU A 201 -1.42 17.69 -19.04
C GLU A 201 -1.61 19.19 -18.86
N ASN A 202 -2.52 19.59 -17.97
CA ASN A 202 -2.84 20.99 -17.70
C ASN A 202 -3.33 21.21 -16.26
N THR A 203 -3.47 22.48 -15.85
CA THR A 203 -3.87 22.86 -14.49
C THR A 203 -5.25 22.34 -14.09
N LYS A 204 -6.21 22.26 -15.02
CA LYS A 204 -7.55 21.75 -14.71
C LYS A 204 -7.44 20.28 -14.31
N GLU A 205 -6.77 19.47 -15.12
CA GLU A 205 -6.56 18.06 -14.82
C GLU A 205 -5.75 17.85 -13.55
N LEU A 206 -4.77 18.71 -13.25
CA LEU A 206 -4.03 18.66 -11.99
C LEU A 206 -4.95 18.80 -10.76
N LEU A 207 -5.94 19.70 -10.84
CA LEU A 207 -6.94 19.90 -9.78
C LEU A 207 -7.98 18.77 -9.74
N ASP A 208 -8.24 18.13 -10.89
CA ASP A 208 -9.07 16.93 -10.92
C ASP A 208 -8.35 15.73 -10.29
N LEU A 209 -7.01 15.66 -10.32
CA LEU A 209 -6.21 14.54 -9.80
C LEU A 209 -5.83 14.65 -8.32
N THR A 210 -5.62 15.86 -7.81
CA THR A 210 -5.15 16.08 -6.43
C THR A 210 -5.77 17.31 -5.79
N ASP A 211 -6.05 17.25 -4.48
CA ASP A 211 -6.52 18.43 -3.73
C ASP A 211 -5.42 19.49 -3.58
N ASN A 212 -4.17 19.05 -3.45
CA ASN A 212 -3.04 19.89 -3.03
C ASN A 212 -1.69 19.42 -3.57
N GLY A 213 -1.68 18.61 -4.63
CA GLY A 213 -0.46 18.02 -5.19
C GLY A 213 0.08 16.80 -4.45
N GLN A 214 -0.43 16.51 -3.24
CA GLN A 214 -0.02 15.34 -2.44
C GLN A 214 -1.16 14.34 -2.27
N HIS A 215 -2.36 14.82 -1.93
CA HIS A 215 -3.51 13.96 -1.67
C HIS A 215 -4.33 13.78 -2.95
N LEU A 216 -4.44 12.52 -3.38
CA LEU A 216 -5.25 12.14 -4.53
C LEU A 216 -6.74 12.40 -4.27
N THR A 217 -7.42 12.87 -5.31
CA THR A 217 -8.89 12.85 -5.44
C THR A 217 -9.35 11.46 -5.92
N SER A 218 -10.66 11.26 -6.10
CA SER A 218 -11.20 10.05 -6.74
C SER A 218 -10.52 9.73 -8.09
N GLU A 219 -10.38 10.73 -8.97
CA GLU A 219 -9.72 10.54 -10.27
C GLU A 219 -8.23 10.21 -10.11
N GLY A 220 -7.56 10.83 -9.13
CA GLY A 220 -6.17 10.50 -8.80
C GLY A 220 -5.99 9.03 -8.36
N TYR A 221 -6.89 8.51 -7.52
CA TYR A 221 -6.89 7.08 -7.16
C TYR A 221 -7.19 6.18 -8.36
N ALA A 222 -8.16 6.54 -9.19
CA ALA A 222 -8.50 5.80 -10.41
C ALA A 222 -7.27 5.67 -11.34
N ARG A 223 -6.51 6.75 -11.55
CA ARG A 223 -5.32 6.75 -12.41
C ARG A 223 -4.09 6.08 -11.83
N THR A 224 -4.05 5.84 -10.52
CA THR A 224 -2.97 5.08 -9.88
C THR A 224 -3.26 3.58 -9.80
N ALA A 225 -4.54 3.18 -9.83
CA ALA A 225 -4.95 1.79 -9.73
C ALA A 225 -4.30 0.83 -10.76
N PRO A 226 -4.07 1.22 -12.04
CA PRO A 226 -3.39 0.35 -13.01
C PRO A 226 -1.96 -0.05 -12.59
N GLN A 227 -1.28 0.77 -11.79
CA GLN A 227 0.07 0.47 -11.30
C GLN A 227 0.04 -0.73 -10.32
N LEU A 228 -1.00 -0.81 -9.48
CA LEU A 228 -1.21 -1.95 -8.58
C LEU A 228 -1.59 -3.21 -9.34
N VAL A 229 -2.46 -3.08 -10.36
CA VAL A 229 -2.83 -4.21 -11.23
C VAL A 229 -1.60 -4.76 -11.93
N LEU A 230 -0.80 -3.91 -12.57
CA LEU A 230 0.42 -4.33 -13.27
C LEU A 230 1.40 -5.05 -12.34
N ALA A 231 1.60 -4.54 -11.13
CA ALA A 231 2.58 -5.09 -10.19
C ALA A 231 2.10 -6.35 -9.45
N LEU A 232 0.80 -6.43 -9.14
CA LEU A 232 0.27 -7.44 -8.21
C LEU A 232 -0.67 -8.44 -8.88
N ALA A 233 -1.37 -8.07 -9.95
CA ALA A 233 -2.36 -8.92 -10.60
C ALA A 233 -2.48 -8.62 -12.10
N PRO A 234 -1.43 -8.85 -12.93
CA PRO A 234 -1.39 -8.48 -14.35
C PRO A 234 -2.20 -9.47 -15.21
N GLN A 235 -3.45 -9.71 -14.83
CA GLN A 235 -4.42 -10.57 -15.53
C GLN A 235 -5.51 -9.70 -16.14
N SER A 236 -6.26 -10.22 -17.11
CA SER A 236 -7.46 -9.53 -17.59
C SER A 236 -8.50 -9.40 -16.48
N PRO A 237 -9.31 -8.33 -16.45
CA PRO A 237 -10.37 -8.20 -15.47
C PRO A 237 -11.37 -9.34 -15.60
N LYS A 238 -11.78 -9.91 -14.46
CA LYS A 238 -12.91 -10.83 -14.35
C LYS A 238 -14.15 -10.22 -15.01
N LYS A 239 -15.07 -11.03 -15.52
CA LYS A 239 -16.36 -10.50 -15.97
C LYS A 239 -17.28 -10.25 -14.77
N LEU A 240 -18.18 -9.28 -14.91
CA LEU A 240 -19.27 -9.10 -13.95
C LEU A 240 -20.40 -10.05 -14.31
N LYS A 241 -20.85 -10.85 -13.34
CA LYS A 241 -22.04 -11.70 -13.47
C LYS A 241 -23.31 -10.85 -13.57
N SER A 242 -23.34 -9.74 -12.85
CA SER A 242 -24.46 -8.81 -12.79
C SER A 242 -23.99 -7.41 -12.41
N GLY A 243 -24.78 -6.39 -12.75
CA GLY A 243 -24.45 -4.99 -12.52
C GLY A 243 -23.32 -4.47 -13.42
N ASP A 244 -22.74 -3.36 -12.99
CA ASP A 244 -21.60 -2.70 -13.64
C ASP A 244 -20.49 -2.37 -12.63
N GLU A 245 -19.39 -1.82 -13.14
CA GLU A 245 -18.23 -1.50 -12.31
C GLU A 245 -18.56 -0.45 -11.23
N ALA A 246 -19.44 0.50 -11.54
CA ALA A 246 -19.91 1.50 -10.58
C ALA A 246 -20.69 0.85 -9.42
N SER A 247 -21.57 -0.11 -9.71
CA SER A 247 -22.34 -0.85 -8.70
C SER A 247 -21.44 -1.69 -7.80
N LEU A 248 -20.40 -2.31 -8.37
CA LEU A 248 -19.38 -3.02 -7.61
C LEU A 248 -18.61 -2.07 -6.68
N GLN A 249 -18.16 -0.93 -7.22
CA GLN A 249 -17.47 0.11 -6.45
C GLN A 249 -18.32 0.61 -5.29
N GLN A 250 -19.61 0.89 -5.50
CA GLN A 250 -20.52 1.33 -4.43
C GLN A 250 -20.66 0.27 -3.32
N THR A 251 -20.68 -1.01 -3.69
CA THR A 251 -20.70 -2.11 -2.70
C THR A 251 -19.40 -2.16 -1.90
N ILE A 252 -18.25 -1.97 -2.55
CA ILE A 252 -16.93 -1.85 -1.91
C ILE A 252 -16.88 -0.65 -0.95
N LEU A 253 -17.35 0.52 -1.39
CA LEU A 253 -17.39 1.74 -0.59
C LEU A 253 -18.24 1.55 0.67
N LYS A 254 -19.44 1.00 0.53
CA LYS A 254 -20.31 0.71 1.68
C LYS A 254 -19.65 -0.25 2.66
N LYS A 255 -18.96 -1.28 2.16
CA LYS A 255 -18.19 -2.22 2.99
C LYS A 255 -17.05 -1.51 3.73
N ASN A 256 -16.34 -0.62 3.04
CA ASN A 256 -15.22 0.14 3.60
C ASN A 256 -15.68 1.13 4.68
N GLU A 257 -16.78 1.84 4.45
CA GLU A 257 -17.38 2.76 5.42
C GLU A 257 -17.78 2.02 6.72
N LEU A 258 -18.48 0.88 6.60
CA LEU A 258 -18.85 0.06 7.76
C LEU A 258 -17.63 -0.44 8.53
N PHE A 259 -16.58 -0.89 7.81
CA PHE A 259 -15.35 -1.31 8.45
C PHE A 259 -14.61 -0.15 9.13
N PHE A 260 -14.58 1.03 8.52
CA PHE A 260 -13.99 2.24 9.10
C PHE A 260 -14.66 2.60 10.42
N HIS A 261 -15.99 2.59 10.48
CA HIS A 261 -16.74 2.81 11.72
C HIS A 261 -16.52 1.71 12.76
N ARG A 262 -16.27 0.46 12.33
CA ARG A 262 -15.90 -0.64 13.22
C ARG A 262 -14.54 -0.41 13.89
N HIS A 263 -13.48 -0.12 13.15
CA HIS A 263 -12.14 -0.01 13.74
C HIS A 263 -11.83 1.39 14.29
N ARG A 264 -12.57 2.41 13.86
CA ARG A 264 -12.44 3.81 14.27
C ARG A 264 -13.81 4.46 14.45
N PRO A 265 -14.57 4.05 15.48
CA PRO A 265 -15.87 4.62 15.72
C PRO A 265 -15.77 6.09 16.13
N GLN A 266 -16.80 6.85 15.78
CA GLN A 266 -16.95 8.19 16.30
C GLN A 266 -17.13 8.17 17.81
N ASN A 267 -16.75 9.27 18.48
CA ASN A 267 -16.84 9.40 19.93
C ASN A 267 -16.09 8.28 20.70
N VAL A 268 -14.94 7.84 20.17
CA VAL A 268 -14.07 6.83 20.80
C VAL A 268 -13.76 7.12 22.29
N THR A 269 -13.73 8.40 22.68
CA THR A 269 -13.53 8.83 24.07
C THR A 269 -14.63 8.34 25.01
N TYR A 270 -15.87 8.34 24.53
CA TYR A 270 -17.08 7.90 25.22
C TYR A 270 -17.32 6.40 25.13
N LEU A 271 -16.78 5.74 24.10
CA LEU A 271 -16.95 4.30 23.91
C LEU A 271 -15.87 3.51 24.67
N PHE A 272 -14.60 3.94 24.57
CA PHE A 272 -13.47 3.12 25.02
C PHE A 272 -12.49 3.83 25.96
N LEU A 273 -12.39 5.16 25.89
CA LEU A 273 -11.36 5.90 26.66
C LEU A 273 -11.90 6.46 27.97
N PHE A 274 -11.32 7.57 28.44
CA PHE A 274 -11.54 8.14 29.76
C PHE A 274 -12.99 8.60 30.05
N ARG A 275 -13.86 8.71 29.04
CA ARG A 275 -15.31 9.03 29.21
C ARG A 275 -16.22 7.81 29.05
N LYS A 276 -15.66 6.60 29.02
CA LYS A 276 -16.45 5.35 28.87
C LYS A 276 -17.51 5.11 29.95
N HIS A 277 -17.39 5.76 31.11
CA HIS A 277 -18.41 5.67 32.14
C HIS A 277 -19.74 6.35 31.74
N GLU A 278 -19.72 7.26 30.75
CA GLU A 278 -20.91 7.97 30.27
C GLU A 278 -21.70 7.16 29.22
N GLN A 279 -21.01 6.52 28.26
CA GLN A 279 -21.65 5.82 27.13
C GLN A 279 -20.95 4.52 26.71
N GLY A 280 -20.04 3.98 27.52
CA GLY A 280 -19.24 2.80 27.19
C GLY A 280 -20.07 1.52 27.00
N ASN A 281 -21.29 1.47 27.54
CA ASN A 281 -22.24 0.38 27.27
C ASN A 281 -22.60 0.28 25.77
N ASN A 282 -22.48 1.35 25.00
CA ASN A 282 -22.73 1.35 23.55
C ASN A 282 -21.59 0.70 22.76
N ALA A 283 -20.44 0.41 23.38
CA ALA A 283 -19.34 -0.31 22.73
C ALA A 283 -19.75 -1.72 22.25
N VAL A 284 -20.83 -2.29 22.81
CA VAL A 284 -21.41 -3.57 22.37
C VAL A 284 -21.92 -3.55 20.93
N ASP A 285 -22.14 -2.36 20.36
CA ASP A 285 -22.57 -2.20 18.97
C ASP A 285 -21.40 -2.30 17.99
N ILE A 286 -20.16 -2.09 18.44
CA ILE A 286 -18.99 -2.10 17.56
C ILE A 286 -18.81 -3.45 16.87
N PRO A 287 -18.85 -4.61 17.56
CA PRO A 287 -18.77 -5.91 16.88
C PRO A 287 -19.95 -6.20 15.94
N LYS A 288 -21.09 -5.49 16.03
CA LYS A 288 -22.26 -5.74 15.18
C LYS A 288 -22.04 -5.30 13.72
N PHE A 289 -20.99 -4.53 13.44
CA PHE A 289 -20.58 -4.22 12.07
C PHE A 289 -19.95 -5.43 11.35
N ASP A 290 -19.34 -6.36 12.07
CA ASP A 290 -18.61 -7.51 11.50
C ASP A 290 -19.49 -8.39 10.57
N PRO A 291 -20.72 -8.79 10.94
CA PRO A 291 -21.59 -9.53 10.02
C PRO A 291 -22.00 -8.70 8.80
N LEU A 292 -22.23 -7.39 8.95
CA LEU A 292 -22.62 -6.52 7.83
C LEU A 292 -21.49 -6.38 6.80
N VAL A 293 -20.25 -6.22 7.27
CA VAL A 293 -19.04 -6.23 6.42
C VAL A 293 -18.93 -7.58 5.70
N THR A 294 -19.07 -8.69 6.44
CA THR A 294 -18.98 -10.04 5.87
C THR A 294 -20.03 -10.31 4.79
N ASP A 295 -21.25 -9.81 4.96
CA ASP A 295 -22.32 -9.99 3.97
C ASP A 295 -22.07 -9.18 2.70
N LEU A 296 -21.54 -7.96 2.80
CA LEU A 296 -21.12 -7.17 1.64
C LEU A 296 -19.94 -7.81 0.90
N GLU A 297 -19.02 -8.47 1.60
CA GLU A 297 -17.94 -9.24 0.97
C GLU A 297 -18.45 -10.43 0.16
N LYS A 298 -19.45 -11.16 0.69
CA LYS A 298 -20.13 -12.21 -0.07
C LYS A 298 -20.83 -11.63 -1.29
N GLN A 299 -21.47 -10.47 -1.15
CA GLN A 299 -22.12 -9.78 -2.27
C GLN A 299 -21.09 -9.42 -3.35
N ILE A 300 -19.97 -8.79 -2.99
CA ILE A 300 -18.85 -8.48 -3.90
C ILE A 300 -18.37 -9.74 -4.63
N GLY A 301 -18.13 -10.83 -3.90
CA GLY A 301 -17.72 -12.11 -4.50
C GLY A 301 -18.76 -12.68 -5.48
N SER A 302 -20.06 -12.48 -5.21
CA SER A 302 -21.14 -12.97 -6.08
C SER A 302 -21.31 -12.17 -7.38
N LEU A 303 -20.83 -10.93 -7.43
CA LEU A 303 -20.88 -10.07 -8.61
C LEU A 303 -19.83 -10.42 -9.68
N LEU A 304 -18.83 -11.24 -9.34
CA LEU A 304 -17.70 -11.57 -10.20
C LEU A 304 -17.75 -13.03 -10.65
N ASP A 305 -17.28 -13.28 -11.87
CA ASP A 305 -17.13 -14.64 -12.42
C ASP A 305 -16.19 -15.55 -11.62
#